data_AF-A0A6A3UDD6-F1
#
_entry.id   AF-A0A6A3UDD6-F1
#
_cell.length_a   1.000
_cell.length_b   1.000
_cell.length_c   1.000
_cell.angle_alpha   90.00
_cell.angle_beta   90.00
_cell.angle_gamma   90.00
#
_symmetry.space_group_name_H-M   'P 1'
#
loop_
_entity.id
_entity.type
_entity.pdbx_description
1 polymer ?
#
loop_
_entity_poly.entity_id
_entity_poly.type
_entity_poly.pdbx_seq_one_letter_code
_entity_poly.pdbx_strand_id
1 'polypeptide(L)'
;MWLVLGVLALVLVAVTLLVAFVTITWEHDVVQSYAALPAPADLGTKEFRWRCWLSPYSRRGWRTSVLRSPCPRITLQCPFALLSADFAKLATSLSLPKLALEQLPFMFPQVAVGSLFLQLLGNSNFPTSVRDLRLKALTVVQLRPLDMSFPSQGEDAASPPELTCLMVLSEKRFLESEIEFAVQTDLFDDQGTVWQSVTWFSVPFKQETLLVPISQSSFTLDDSIAERASSSYAVEDFKCSSRNLSEFEHVSVVGLTGERPSKTGTAPLMWMLARATGMLQQKARVPALPLMCNCMFSDEQVPVPLHKKIELQSWTSEEQSQQQAQPEVVKFAVEAQDASVMTGIIRTVGWNFVNDS
;
A
#
# COMPACT_ATOMS: atom_id res chain seq x y z
N MET A 1 -15.89 7.98 -45.70
CA MET A 1 -14.48 7.51 -45.81
C MET A 1 -13.49 8.59 -45.37
N TRP A 2 -13.52 9.79 -45.95
CA TRP A 2 -12.63 10.92 -45.58
C TRP A 2 -12.75 11.37 -44.11
N LEU A 3 -13.96 11.39 -43.57
CA LEU A 3 -14.21 11.76 -42.16
C LEU A 3 -13.61 10.72 -41.18
N VAL A 4 -13.71 9.44 -41.52
CA VAL A 4 -13.08 8.34 -40.75
C VAL A 4 -11.56 8.43 -40.81
N LEU A 5 -11.00 8.73 -41.98
CA LEU A 5 -9.56 8.90 -42.17
C LEU A 5 -9.01 10.12 -41.41
N GLY A 6 -9.77 11.23 -41.40
CA GLY A 6 -9.43 12.44 -40.66
C GLY A 6 -9.46 12.21 -39.14
N VAL A 7 -10.47 11.52 -38.62
CA VAL A 7 -10.53 11.14 -37.19
C VAL A 7 -9.34 10.23 -36.83
N LEU A 8 -9.01 9.27 -37.69
CA LEU A 8 -7.92 8.33 -37.44
C LEU A 8 -6.55 9.03 -37.43
N ALA A 9 -6.31 9.97 -38.35
CA ALA A 9 -5.10 10.80 -38.35
C ALA A 9 -5.00 11.68 -37.10
N LEU A 10 -6.11 12.27 -36.64
CA LEU A 10 -6.13 13.13 -35.46
C LEU A 10 -5.86 12.34 -34.16
N VAL A 11 -6.44 11.14 -34.05
CA VAL A 11 -6.13 10.20 -32.95
C VAL A 11 -4.66 9.82 -32.98
N LEU A 12 -4.11 9.53 -34.16
CA LEU A 12 -2.71 9.14 -34.30
C LEU A 12 -1.76 10.26 -33.92
N VAL A 13 -2.03 11.50 -34.36
CA VAL A 13 -1.28 12.70 -33.94
C VAL A 13 -1.36 12.90 -32.43
N ALA A 14 -2.56 12.84 -31.83
CA ALA A 14 -2.73 12.99 -30.39
C ALA A 14 -1.95 11.93 -29.60
N VAL A 15 -2.01 10.65 -30.01
CA VAL A 15 -1.24 9.58 -29.39
C VAL A 15 0.26 9.82 -29.54
N THR A 16 0.74 10.21 -30.73
CA THR A 16 2.17 10.47 -30.96
C THR A 16 2.68 11.66 -30.16
N LEU A 17 1.92 12.75 -30.06
CA LEU A 17 2.29 13.91 -29.24
C LEU A 17 2.34 13.56 -27.75
N LEU A 18 1.41 12.72 -27.28
CA LEU A 18 1.36 12.28 -25.89
C LEU A 18 2.54 11.34 -25.57
N VAL A 19 2.87 10.41 -26.47
CA VAL A 19 4.09 9.58 -26.36
C VAL A 19 5.34 10.47 -26.38
N ALA A 20 5.44 11.41 -27.32
CA ALA A 20 6.58 12.31 -27.45
C ALA A 20 6.77 13.17 -26.20
N PHE A 21 5.69 13.77 -25.68
CA PHE A 21 5.69 14.55 -24.45
C PHE A 21 6.26 13.72 -23.29
N VAL A 22 5.75 12.52 -23.07
CA VAL A 22 6.19 11.66 -21.96
C VAL A 22 7.63 11.18 -22.15
N THR A 23 8.09 10.94 -23.38
CA THR A 23 9.50 10.62 -23.63
C THR A 23 10.42 11.81 -23.37
N ILE A 24 10.00 13.04 -23.70
CA ILE A 24 10.79 14.26 -23.50
C ILE A 24 10.82 14.64 -22.02
N THR A 25 9.70 14.52 -21.31
CA THR A 25 9.59 14.83 -19.88
C THR A 25 9.92 13.65 -18.97
N TRP A 26 10.46 12.57 -19.54
CA TRP A 26 10.87 11.38 -18.79
C TRP A 26 12.02 11.71 -17.85
N GLU A 27 13.03 12.44 -18.32
CA GLU A 27 14.25 12.77 -17.56
C GLU A 27 14.14 13.99 -16.63
N HIS A 28 12.96 14.62 -16.53
CA HIS A 28 12.82 15.66 -15.52
C HIS A 28 12.94 15.02 -14.14
N ASP A 29 13.91 15.50 -13.34
CA ASP A 29 14.00 15.24 -11.92
C ASP A 29 12.66 15.64 -11.28
N VAL A 30 11.79 14.65 -11.08
CA VAL A 30 10.41 14.91 -10.70
C VAL A 30 10.37 15.11 -9.19
N VAL A 31 10.25 16.37 -8.80
CA VAL A 31 9.59 16.87 -7.58
C VAL A 31 9.76 15.96 -6.36
N GLN A 32 10.81 16.23 -5.58
CA GLN A 32 11.05 15.57 -4.29
C GLN A 32 9.99 15.93 -3.23
N SER A 33 9.26 17.03 -3.42
CA SER A 33 8.28 17.56 -2.47
C SER A 33 6.97 17.97 -3.15
N TYR A 34 5.86 17.34 -2.80
CA TYR A 34 4.51 17.74 -3.25
C TYR A 34 3.85 18.67 -2.24
N ALA A 35 3.02 19.58 -2.72
CA ALA A 35 2.26 20.51 -1.89
C ALA A 35 1.13 19.83 -1.10
N ALA A 36 0.69 18.65 -1.53
CA ALA A 36 -0.33 17.84 -0.87
C ALA A 36 -0.21 16.39 -1.32
N LEU A 37 -0.87 15.48 -0.59
CA LEU A 37 -1.06 14.10 -1.02
C LEU A 37 -1.77 14.09 -2.40
N PRO A 38 -1.19 13.44 -3.43
CA PRO A 38 -1.78 13.42 -4.76
C PRO A 38 -3.10 12.63 -4.75
N ALA A 39 -4.17 13.20 -5.27
CA ALA A 39 -5.44 12.48 -5.38
C ALA A 39 -5.40 11.48 -6.56
N PRO A 40 -6.12 10.35 -6.48
CA PRO A 40 -6.19 9.38 -7.59
C PRO A 40 -6.70 9.98 -8.91
N ALA A 41 -7.54 11.02 -8.83
CA ALA A 41 -8.13 11.69 -9.99
C ALA A 41 -7.24 12.77 -10.62
N ASP A 42 -6.15 13.16 -9.96
CA ASP A 42 -5.28 14.25 -10.40
C ASP A 42 -4.61 13.95 -11.74
N LEU A 43 -4.38 15.01 -12.53
CA LEU A 43 -3.71 14.89 -13.82
C LEU A 43 -2.30 14.31 -13.67
N GLY A 44 -1.56 14.71 -12.64
CA GLY A 44 -0.24 14.15 -12.33
C GLY A 44 -0.33 12.65 -12.05
N THR A 45 -1.24 12.21 -11.19
CA THR A 45 -1.45 10.78 -10.89
C THR A 45 -1.81 9.98 -12.14
N LYS A 46 -2.64 10.54 -13.04
CA LYS A 46 -2.99 9.92 -14.33
C LYS A 46 -1.79 9.82 -15.28
N GLU A 47 -0.95 10.85 -15.33
CA GLU A 47 0.29 10.83 -16.12
C GLU A 47 1.22 9.72 -15.61
N PHE A 48 1.48 9.67 -14.31
CA PHE A 48 2.33 8.64 -13.71
C PHE A 48 1.79 7.23 -13.91
N ARG A 49 0.47 7.04 -13.84
CA ARG A 49 -0.16 5.77 -14.23
C ARG A 49 0.15 5.38 -15.66
N TRP A 50 0.17 6.36 -16.57
CA TRP A 50 0.51 6.13 -17.96
C TRP A 50 2.01 5.86 -18.16
N ARG A 51 2.90 6.53 -17.40
CA ARG A 51 4.33 6.23 -17.34
C ARG A 51 4.59 4.80 -16.87
N CYS A 52 3.90 4.34 -15.82
CA CYS A 52 3.98 2.95 -15.36
C CYS A 52 3.55 1.97 -16.46
N TRP A 53 2.46 2.28 -17.18
CA TRP A 53 1.97 1.45 -18.29
C TRP A 53 2.93 1.42 -19.49
N LEU A 54 3.58 2.54 -19.80
CA LEU A 54 4.59 2.64 -20.85
C LEU A 54 5.96 2.10 -20.44
N SER A 55 6.18 1.85 -19.15
CA SER A 55 7.48 1.39 -18.64
C SER A 55 8.09 0.20 -19.40
N PRO A 56 7.34 -0.81 -19.92
CA PRO A 56 7.95 -1.88 -20.70
C PRO A 56 8.55 -1.40 -22.02
N TYR A 57 8.02 -0.32 -22.61
CA TYR A 57 8.46 0.20 -23.90
C TYR A 57 9.58 1.22 -23.76
N SER A 58 9.50 2.10 -22.77
CA SER A 58 10.55 3.08 -22.48
C SER A 58 11.76 2.44 -21.78
N ARG A 59 11.53 1.46 -20.91
CA ARG A 59 12.59 0.75 -20.15
C ARG A 59 13.10 -0.53 -20.82
N ARG A 60 12.59 -0.88 -22.01
CA ARG A 60 13.14 -1.97 -22.85
C ARG A 60 14.62 -1.78 -23.21
N GLY A 61 15.06 -0.52 -23.27
CA GLY A 61 16.46 -0.13 -23.51
C GLY A 61 17.26 0.18 -22.25
N TRP A 62 16.67 0.06 -21.05
CA TRP A 62 17.39 0.27 -19.78
C TRP A 62 18.25 -0.97 -19.54
N ARG A 63 19.42 -0.95 -20.20
CA ARG A 63 20.41 -2.02 -20.23
C ARG A 63 20.71 -2.51 -18.82
N THR A 64 21.15 -3.76 -18.76
CA THR A 64 21.68 -4.48 -17.59
C THR A 64 22.50 -3.63 -16.61
N SER A 65 23.12 -2.51 -17.03
CA SER A 65 23.87 -1.60 -16.15
C SER A 65 23.03 -0.91 -15.07
N VAL A 66 21.79 -0.49 -15.32
CA VAL A 66 20.93 0.17 -14.30
C VAL A 66 20.22 -0.87 -13.41
N LEU A 67 19.93 -2.06 -13.95
CA LEU A 67 19.60 -3.21 -13.10
C LEU A 67 20.79 -3.55 -12.18
N ARG A 68 22.04 -3.41 -12.63
CA ARG A 68 23.23 -3.64 -11.78
C ARG A 68 23.56 -2.47 -10.83
N SER A 69 23.04 -1.27 -11.07
CA SER A 69 23.37 -0.11 -10.24
C SER A 69 22.77 -0.27 -8.83
N PRO A 70 23.36 0.38 -7.81
CA PRO A 70 22.75 0.42 -6.48
C PRO A 70 21.31 0.94 -6.55
N CYS A 71 20.53 0.66 -5.50
CA CYS A 71 19.15 1.13 -5.38
C CYS A 71 19.11 2.65 -5.62
N PRO A 72 18.31 3.14 -6.59
CA PRO A 72 18.19 4.58 -6.79
C PRO A 72 17.50 5.18 -5.57
N ARG A 73 18.11 6.22 -4.99
CA ARG A 73 17.54 6.91 -3.83
C ARG A 73 16.42 7.84 -4.30
N ILE A 74 15.21 7.28 -4.41
CA ILE A 74 14.00 8.04 -4.73
C ILE A 74 13.32 8.38 -3.42
N THR A 75 13.19 9.68 -3.14
CA THR A 75 12.54 10.21 -1.95
C THR A 75 11.43 11.14 -2.38
N LEU A 76 10.21 10.89 -1.88
CA LEU A 76 9.04 11.73 -2.07
C LEU A 76 8.56 12.22 -0.70
N GLN A 77 8.32 13.51 -0.57
CA GLN A 77 7.82 14.13 0.64
C GLN A 77 6.55 14.91 0.32
N CYS A 78 5.54 14.86 1.19
CA CYS A 78 4.35 15.72 1.07
C CYS A 78 3.68 15.90 2.44
N PRO A 79 2.95 17.00 2.66
CA PRO A 79 2.07 17.07 3.81
C PRO A 79 0.95 16.03 3.65
N PHE A 80 0.66 15.32 4.74
CA PHE A 80 -0.38 14.32 4.85
C PHE A 80 -1.61 14.96 5.47
N ALA A 81 -2.52 15.41 4.62
CA ALA A 81 -3.82 15.92 5.03
C ALA A 81 -4.89 14.96 4.53
N LEU A 82 -5.72 14.43 5.44
CA LEU A 82 -6.89 13.65 5.07
C LEU A 82 -8.13 14.53 5.13
N LEU A 83 -8.85 14.61 4.01
CA LEU A 83 -10.15 15.26 3.99
C LEU A 83 -11.18 14.32 4.64
N SER A 84 -12.10 14.89 5.43
CA SER A 84 -13.22 14.14 6.04
C SER A 84 -14.04 13.37 5.00
N ALA A 85 -14.14 13.90 3.78
CA ALA A 85 -14.80 13.26 2.65
C ALA A 85 -14.09 11.96 2.22
N ASP A 86 -12.76 11.94 2.18
CA ASP A 86 -11.98 10.75 1.80
C ASP A 86 -12.06 9.67 2.88
N PHE A 87 -12.10 10.10 4.14
CA PHE A 87 -12.38 9.20 5.25
C PHE A 87 -13.76 8.53 5.11
N ALA A 88 -14.81 9.32 4.85
CA ALA A 88 -16.17 8.81 4.70
C ALA A 88 -16.30 7.83 3.52
N LYS A 89 -15.65 8.12 2.39
CA LYS A 89 -15.62 7.23 1.22
C LYS A 89 -14.90 5.92 1.55
N LEU A 90 -13.74 5.98 2.22
CA LEU A 90 -13.02 4.77 2.58
C LEU A 90 -13.79 3.94 3.61
N ALA A 91 -14.36 4.57 4.64
CA ALA A 91 -15.21 3.89 5.62
C ALA A 91 -16.39 3.18 4.94
N THR A 92 -17.03 3.85 3.97
CA THR A 92 -18.10 3.28 3.16
C THR A 92 -17.61 2.10 2.31
N SER A 93 -16.48 2.27 1.62
CA SER A 93 -15.84 1.22 0.82
C SER A 93 -15.51 -0.02 1.64
N LEU A 94 -14.98 0.18 2.83
CA LEU A 94 -14.64 -0.87 3.78
C LEU A 94 -15.85 -1.34 4.59
N SER A 95 -17.07 -0.85 4.32
CA SER A 95 -18.29 -1.25 5.04
C SER A 95 -18.14 -1.15 6.57
N LEU A 96 -17.57 -0.04 7.04
CA LEU A 96 -17.37 0.25 8.46
C LEU A 96 -18.49 1.20 8.94
N PRO A 97 -19.57 0.69 9.59
CA PRO A 97 -20.79 1.47 9.84
C PRO A 97 -20.68 2.50 10.97
N LYS A 98 -19.67 2.40 11.84
CA LYS A 98 -19.53 3.24 13.03
C LYS A 98 -18.05 3.47 13.33
N LEU A 99 -17.41 4.32 12.53
CA LEU A 99 -16.12 4.87 12.90
C LEU A 99 -16.37 6.18 13.63
N ALA A 100 -16.02 6.24 14.91
CA ALA A 100 -15.78 7.53 15.54
C ALA A 100 -14.60 8.17 14.79
N LEU A 101 -14.73 9.44 14.39
CA LEU A 101 -13.64 10.20 13.77
C LEU A 101 -12.36 10.20 14.63
N GLU A 102 -12.51 9.90 15.92
CA GLU A 102 -11.46 9.79 16.93
C GLU A 102 -10.54 8.55 16.77
N GLN A 103 -10.96 7.50 16.05
CA GLN A 103 -10.16 6.28 15.87
C GLN A 103 -10.10 5.85 14.41
N LEU A 104 -9.11 6.37 13.70
CA LEU A 104 -8.79 5.98 12.33
C LEU A 104 -8.35 4.49 12.28
N PRO A 105 -8.81 3.68 11.30
CA PRO A 105 -8.26 2.34 11.09
C PRO A 105 -6.75 2.42 10.84
N PHE A 106 -5.95 1.59 11.50
CA PHE A 106 -4.48 1.68 11.41
C PHE A 106 -3.90 1.44 10.01
N MET A 107 -4.67 0.79 9.13
CA MET A 107 -4.31 0.55 7.72
C MET A 107 -4.67 1.72 6.79
N PHE A 108 -5.41 2.72 7.29
CA PHE A 108 -5.87 3.84 6.48
C PHE A 108 -4.71 4.63 5.84
N PRO A 109 -3.63 4.98 6.56
CA PRO A 109 -2.52 5.71 5.96
C PRO A 109 -1.91 4.98 4.77
N GLN A 110 -1.73 3.66 4.88
CA GLN A 110 -1.22 2.83 3.78
C GLN A 110 -2.11 2.91 2.53
N VAL A 111 -3.44 2.95 2.71
CA VAL A 111 -4.38 3.06 1.61
C VAL A 111 -4.30 4.46 0.97
N ALA A 112 -4.21 5.50 1.80
CA ALA A 112 -4.15 6.89 1.36
C ALA A 112 -2.88 7.20 0.55
N VAL A 113 -1.72 6.69 0.98
CA VAL A 113 -0.45 6.88 0.26
C VAL A 113 -0.34 6.07 -1.05
N GLY A 114 -1.40 5.37 -1.45
CA GLY A 114 -1.49 4.59 -2.69
C GLY A 114 -1.05 5.34 -3.95
N SER A 115 -1.35 6.64 -4.04
CA SER A 115 -0.98 7.50 -5.17
C SER A 115 0.51 7.86 -5.20
N LEU A 116 1.16 7.99 -4.05
CA LEU A 116 2.60 8.24 -3.96
C LEU A 116 3.40 7.05 -4.49
N PHE A 117 2.92 5.81 -4.31
CA PHE A 117 3.54 4.64 -4.94
C PHE A 117 3.57 4.76 -6.46
N LEU A 118 2.52 5.27 -7.11
CA LEU A 118 2.55 5.50 -8.56
C LEU A 118 3.62 6.51 -8.96
N GLN A 119 3.79 7.57 -8.17
CA GLN A 119 4.80 8.58 -8.43
C GLN A 119 6.21 8.00 -8.28
N LEU A 120 6.43 7.17 -7.27
CA LEU A 120 7.71 6.48 -7.04
C LEU A 120 8.02 5.48 -8.17
N LEU A 121 7.05 4.65 -8.55
CA LEU A 121 7.20 3.58 -9.54
C LEU A 121 7.30 4.11 -10.99
N GLY A 122 6.56 5.18 -11.28
CA GLY A 122 6.58 5.88 -12.57
C GLY A 122 7.69 6.92 -12.67
N ASN A 123 8.47 7.14 -11.60
CA ASN A 123 9.67 7.96 -11.62
C ASN A 123 10.66 7.39 -12.64
N SER A 124 11.33 8.25 -13.40
CA SER A 124 12.30 7.81 -14.40
C SER A 124 13.39 6.95 -13.79
N ASN A 125 13.94 7.33 -12.64
CA ASN A 125 15.01 6.60 -11.97
C ASN A 125 14.63 5.19 -11.48
N PHE A 126 13.35 4.80 -11.52
CA PHE A 126 12.94 3.47 -11.10
C PHE A 126 13.51 2.38 -12.04
N PRO A 127 14.19 1.35 -11.52
CA PRO A 127 15.21 0.61 -12.28
C PRO A 127 14.66 -0.51 -13.19
N THR A 128 13.35 -0.77 -13.20
CA THR A 128 12.75 -1.87 -13.97
C THR A 128 11.34 -1.53 -14.46
N SER A 129 10.78 -2.32 -15.38
CA SER A 129 9.37 -2.21 -15.73
C SER A 129 8.49 -2.61 -14.56
N VAL A 130 7.42 -1.85 -14.33
CA VAL A 130 6.46 -2.05 -13.24
C VAL A 130 5.18 -2.73 -13.70
N ARG A 131 5.15 -3.22 -14.96
CA ARG A 131 3.95 -3.86 -15.52
C ARG A 131 3.62 -5.18 -14.85
N ASP A 132 4.64 -5.97 -14.55
CA ASP A 132 4.52 -7.27 -13.88
C ASP A 132 4.89 -7.16 -12.39
N LEU A 133 4.80 -5.96 -11.82
CA LEU A 133 5.04 -5.70 -10.41
C LEU A 133 4.00 -6.45 -9.58
N ARG A 134 4.43 -7.09 -8.51
CA ARG A 134 3.61 -7.82 -7.54
C ARG A 134 3.80 -7.22 -6.16
N LEU A 135 2.71 -7.13 -5.40
CA LEU A 135 2.79 -6.84 -3.97
C LEU A 135 3.09 -8.14 -3.21
N LYS A 136 4.21 -8.19 -2.50
CA LYS A 136 4.72 -9.41 -1.84
C LYS A 136 4.43 -9.42 -0.34
N ALA A 137 4.72 -8.31 0.32
CA ALA A 137 4.52 -8.17 1.75
C ALA A 137 4.30 -6.71 2.14
N LEU A 138 3.75 -6.53 3.33
CA LEU A 138 3.54 -5.24 3.95
C LEU A 138 3.73 -5.37 5.46
N THR A 139 4.55 -4.49 6.02
CA THR A 139 4.63 -4.26 7.46
C THR A 139 4.12 -2.86 7.74
N VAL A 140 3.22 -2.73 8.72
CA VAL A 140 2.71 -1.46 9.22
C VAL A 140 2.96 -1.40 10.72
N VAL A 141 3.49 -0.30 11.21
CA VAL A 141 3.67 -0.02 12.63
C VAL A 141 2.91 1.27 12.93
N GLN A 142 1.99 1.22 13.88
CA GLN A 142 1.35 2.41 14.41
C GLN A 142 1.82 2.62 15.85
N LEU A 143 2.44 3.77 16.08
CA LEU A 143 3.04 4.12 17.37
C LEU A 143 2.09 4.93 18.24
N ARG A 144 1.39 5.90 17.64
CA ARG A 144 0.42 6.77 18.30
C ARG A 144 -0.92 6.75 17.56
N PRO A 145 -2.05 7.01 18.24
CA PRO A 145 -3.32 7.19 17.57
C PRO A 145 -3.25 8.38 16.61
N LEU A 146 -3.81 8.23 15.42
CA LEU A 146 -3.94 9.31 14.46
C LEU A 146 -5.25 10.03 14.75
N ASP A 147 -5.15 11.24 15.30
CA ASP A 147 -6.31 12.11 15.46
C ASP A 147 -6.53 12.94 14.19
N MET A 148 -7.73 12.82 13.62
CA MET A 148 -8.18 13.60 12.46
C MET A 148 -9.30 14.57 12.83
N SER A 149 -9.46 14.87 14.13
CA SER A 149 -10.38 15.89 14.60
C SER A 149 -10.03 17.23 13.92
N PHE A 150 -11.01 17.80 13.22
CA PHE A 150 -10.87 19.16 12.72
C PHE A 150 -11.08 20.09 13.90
N PRO A 151 -10.21 21.09 14.14
CA PRO A 151 -10.46 22.07 15.19
C PRO A 151 -11.82 22.71 14.92
N SER A 152 -12.78 22.47 15.81
CA SER A 152 -14.04 23.20 15.79
C SER A 152 -13.72 24.67 15.97
N GLN A 153 -14.22 25.52 15.08
CA GLN A 153 -14.10 26.97 15.18
C GLN A 153 -14.68 27.43 16.53
N GLY A 154 -13.84 27.54 17.56
CA GLY A 154 -14.34 27.85 18.92
C GLY A 154 -13.41 27.52 20.09
N GLU A 155 -12.36 26.70 19.91
CA GLU A 155 -11.40 26.44 20.99
C GLU A 155 -9.98 26.82 20.55
N ASP A 156 -9.24 27.52 21.43
CA ASP A 156 -7.80 27.82 21.33
C ASP A 156 -6.93 26.55 21.42
N ALA A 157 -7.42 25.43 20.88
CA ALA A 157 -6.70 24.18 20.80
C ALA A 157 -5.60 24.32 19.74
N ALA A 158 -4.38 23.91 20.10
CA ALA A 158 -3.23 23.85 19.22
C ALA A 158 -3.66 23.30 17.84
N SER A 159 -3.24 23.97 16.77
CA SER A 159 -3.47 23.51 15.39
C SER A 159 -3.14 22.02 15.31
N PRO A 160 -4.00 21.18 14.69
CA PRO A 160 -3.73 19.75 14.59
C PRO A 160 -2.34 19.54 14.00
N PRO A 161 -1.55 18.58 14.52
CA PRO A 161 -0.18 18.40 14.07
C PRO A 161 -0.16 18.16 12.57
N GLU A 162 0.56 19.00 11.84
CA GLU A 162 0.74 18.84 10.40
C GLU A 162 1.59 17.59 10.13
N LEU A 163 0.91 16.47 9.87
CA LEU A 163 1.58 15.23 9.54
C LEU A 163 2.33 15.40 8.21
N THR A 164 3.59 15.00 8.20
CA THR A 164 4.40 14.92 6.98
C THR A 164 4.56 13.45 6.59
N CYS A 165 4.31 13.15 5.32
CA CYS A 165 4.56 11.86 4.71
C CYS A 165 5.89 11.88 3.97
N LEU A 166 6.74 10.88 4.26
CA LEU A 166 7.98 10.63 3.56
C LEU A 166 7.97 9.20 3.02
N MET A 167 8.08 9.05 1.70
CA MET A 167 8.16 7.77 1.02
C MET A 167 9.53 7.63 0.35
N VAL A 168 10.23 6.54 0.65
CA VAL A 168 11.59 6.29 0.18
C VAL A 168 11.68 4.89 -0.41
N LEU A 169 12.23 4.79 -1.62
CA LEU A 169 12.73 3.51 -2.13
C LEU A 169 14.03 3.17 -1.40
N SER A 170 13.94 2.30 -0.40
CA SER A 170 15.05 2.04 0.53
C SER A 170 15.97 0.93 0.03
N GLU A 171 15.40 -0.16 -0.48
CA GLU A 171 16.17 -1.34 -0.86
C GLU A 171 15.79 -1.90 -2.23
N LYS A 172 16.78 -2.54 -2.85
CA LYS A 172 16.68 -3.31 -4.09
C LYS A 172 17.53 -4.56 -3.92
N ARG A 173 16.91 -5.73 -4.02
CA ARG A 173 17.54 -7.05 -3.79
C ARG A 173 17.28 -7.98 -4.96
N PHE A 174 18.29 -8.75 -5.34
CA PHE A 174 18.16 -9.77 -6.37
C PHE A 174 17.91 -11.11 -5.71
N LEU A 175 16.73 -11.69 -5.96
CA LEU A 175 16.40 -13.05 -5.57
C LEU A 175 16.64 -14.00 -6.75
N GLU A 176 16.39 -15.29 -6.56
CA GLU A 176 16.67 -16.31 -7.58
C GLU A 176 15.82 -16.13 -8.85
N SER A 177 14.56 -15.73 -8.69
CA SER A 177 13.57 -15.60 -9.77
C SER A 177 12.93 -14.22 -9.88
N GLU A 178 13.30 -13.28 -9.03
CA GLU A 178 12.70 -11.94 -8.99
C GLU A 178 13.67 -10.87 -8.44
N ILE A 179 13.33 -9.61 -8.67
CA ILE A 179 13.94 -8.46 -7.98
C ILE A 179 12.95 -7.94 -6.97
N GLU A 180 13.37 -7.85 -5.72
CA GLU A 180 12.59 -7.31 -4.61
C GLU A 180 12.96 -5.84 -4.37
N PHE A 181 11.95 -5.00 -4.16
CA PHE A 181 12.07 -3.60 -3.81
C PHE A 181 11.36 -3.35 -2.49
N ALA A 182 12.02 -2.67 -1.56
CA ALA A 182 11.40 -2.21 -0.33
C ALA A 182 11.14 -0.71 -0.41
N VAL A 183 9.92 -0.31 -0.14
CA VAL A 183 9.51 1.10 -0.05
C VAL A 183 9.08 1.38 1.38
N GLN A 184 9.83 2.23 2.06
CA GLN A 184 9.51 2.71 3.39
C GLN A 184 8.63 3.96 3.29
N THR A 185 7.55 4.02 4.06
CA THR A 185 6.71 5.22 4.18
C THR A 185 6.53 5.57 5.64
N ASP A 186 6.94 6.76 6.02
CA ASP A 186 6.85 7.28 7.37
C ASP A 186 5.88 8.47 7.42
N LEU A 187 5.01 8.47 8.42
CA LEU A 187 4.24 9.64 8.84
C LEU A 187 4.81 10.14 10.17
N PHE A 188 5.19 11.41 10.20
CA PHE A 188 5.71 12.05 11.40
C PHE A 188 5.13 13.45 11.57
N ASP A 189 5.02 13.86 12.83
CA ASP A 189 4.71 15.21 13.26
C ASP A 189 5.96 15.86 13.87
N ASP A 190 5.76 16.99 14.56
CA ASP A 190 6.78 17.70 15.33
C ASP A 190 7.34 16.90 16.51
N GLN A 191 6.56 15.96 17.06
CA GLN A 191 6.95 15.07 18.15
C GLN A 191 7.69 13.80 17.67
N GLY A 192 7.63 13.52 16.36
CA GLY A 192 8.33 12.41 15.72
C GLY A 192 7.38 11.46 15.00
N THR A 193 7.83 10.22 14.81
CA THR A 193 7.10 9.27 13.97
C THR A 193 5.82 8.78 14.65
N VAL A 194 4.70 8.83 13.92
CA VAL A 194 3.38 8.39 14.37
C VAL A 194 3.03 7.03 13.79
N TRP A 195 3.40 6.83 12.52
CA TRP A 195 3.06 5.65 11.74
C TRP A 195 4.15 5.36 10.73
N GLN A 196 4.46 4.08 10.52
CA GLN A 196 5.46 3.63 9.56
C GLN A 196 4.93 2.44 8.79
N SER A 197 5.42 2.30 7.56
CA SER A 197 5.24 1.08 6.80
C SER A 197 6.45 0.76 5.96
N VAL A 198 6.62 -0.53 5.69
CA VAL A 198 7.52 -1.03 4.66
C VAL A 198 6.70 -1.91 3.74
N THR A 199 6.64 -1.52 2.47
CA THR A 199 5.93 -2.26 1.43
C THR A 199 6.94 -2.93 0.52
N TRP A 200 6.83 -4.24 0.37
CA TRP A 200 7.68 -5.02 -0.52
C TRP A 200 6.98 -5.31 -1.83
N PHE A 201 7.62 -4.90 -2.91
CA PHE A 201 7.22 -5.24 -4.26
C PHE A 201 8.22 -6.20 -4.88
N SER A 202 7.74 -7.08 -5.75
CA SER A 202 8.61 -7.93 -6.54
C SER A 202 8.31 -7.82 -8.04
N VAL A 203 9.36 -7.98 -8.84
CA VAL A 203 9.25 -8.03 -10.30
C VAL A 203 9.92 -9.33 -10.77
N PRO A 204 9.21 -10.21 -11.49
CA PRO A 204 9.80 -11.42 -12.05
C PRO A 204 11.05 -11.10 -12.89
N PHE A 205 12.17 -11.73 -12.55
CA PHE A 205 13.45 -11.49 -13.20
C PHE A 205 14.42 -12.62 -12.88
N LYS A 206 14.97 -13.26 -13.91
CA LYS A 206 15.97 -14.31 -13.76
C LYS A 206 17.31 -13.84 -14.30
N GLN A 207 18.35 -13.93 -13.48
CA GLN A 207 19.72 -13.65 -13.93
C GLN A 207 20.21 -14.78 -14.83
N GLU A 208 20.56 -14.48 -16.08
CA GLU A 208 21.18 -15.46 -17.00
C GLU A 208 22.64 -15.77 -16.62
N THR A 209 23.34 -14.77 -16.07
CA THR A 209 24.70 -14.88 -15.55
C THR A 209 24.74 -14.24 -14.16
N LEU A 210 25.33 -14.90 -13.16
CA LEU A 210 25.49 -14.40 -11.79
C LEU A 210 26.39 -13.16 -11.76
N LEU A 211 25.77 -11.99 -11.94
CA LEU A 211 26.46 -10.71 -12.00
C LEU A 211 26.29 -9.92 -10.70
N VAL A 212 25.24 -10.20 -9.95
CA VAL A 212 24.95 -9.62 -8.63
C VAL A 212 24.64 -10.76 -7.67
N PRO A 213 25.12 -10.72 -6.42
CA PRO A 213 24.81 -11.74 -5.42
C PRO A 213 23.30 -11.93 -5.28
N ILE A 214 22.87 -13.19 -5.31
CA ILE A 214 21.49 -13.55 -4.98
C ILE A 214 21.38 -13.48 -3.46
N SER A 215 20.45 -12.67 -2.96
CA SER A 215 20.13 -12.56 -1.53
C SER A 215 18.85 -13.30 -1.20
N GLN A 216 18.54 -13.38 0.09
CA GLN A 216 17.22 -13.82 0.57
C GLN A 216 16.26 -12.64 0.68
N SER A 217 14.96 -12.96 0.69
CA SER A 217 13.88 -12.01 0.98
C SER A 217 14.19 -11.25 2.26
N SER A 218 13.99 -9.93 2.23
CA SER A 218 14.11 -9.09 3.44
C SER A 218 12.93 -9.25 4.38
N PHE A 219 11.80 -9.74 3.87
CA PHE A 219 10.62 -10.03 4.65
C PHE A 219 10.54 -11.52 4.99
N THR A 220 10.31 -11.81 6.27
CA THR A 220 9.96 -13.13 6.79
C THR A 220 8.87 -12.97 7.85
N LEU A 221 7.80 -13.75 7.74
CA LEU A 221 6.84 -13.86 8.83
C LEU A 221 7.49 -14.67 9.96
N ASP A 222 7.40 -14.17 11.20
CA ASP A 222 7.93 -14.90 12.36
C ASP A 222 6.93 -15.97 12.79
N ASP A 223 7.14 -17.19 12.32
CA ASP A 223 6.27 -18.35 12.61
C ASP A 223 6.20 -18.65 14.10
N SER A 224 7.29 -18.43 14.85
CA SER A 224 7.32 -18.64 16.30
C SER A 224 6.39 -17.69 17.03
N ILE A 225 6.27 -16.45 16.53
CA ILE A 225 5.28 -15.48 17.03
C ILE A 225 3.88 -15.90 16.60
N ALA A 226 3.71 -16.37 15.36
CA ALA A 226 2.42 -16.79 14.81
C ALA A 226 1.79 -17.95 15.59
N GLU A 227 2.60 -18.92 16.02
CA GLU A 227 2.17 -20.10 16.79
C GLU A 227 1.55 -19.73 18.15
N ARG A 228 1.92 -18.58 18.73
CA ARG A 228 1.35 -18.09 19.99
C ARG A 228 -0.12 -17.70 19.85
N ALA A 229 -0.55 -17.31 18.64
CA ALA A 229 -1.94 -17.05 18.33
C ALA A 229 -2.61 -18.32 17.80
N SER A 230 -2.85 -19.28 18.69
CA SER A 230 -3.48 -20.57 18.36
C SER A 230 -4.87 -20.75 18.98
N SER A 231 -5.33 -19.78 19.78
CA SER A 231 -6.58 -19.87 20.53
C SER A 231 -7.69 -18.97 19.96
N SER A 232 -8.92 -19.14 20.47
CA SER A 232 -10.09 -18.32 20.12
C SER A 232 -10.29 -18.17 18.60
N TYR A 233 -10.42 -19.28 17.90
CA TYR A 233 -10.65 -19.24 16.46
C TYR A 233 -11.97 -18.52 16.12
N ALA A 234 -11.94 -17.59 15.18
CA ALA A 234 -13.15 -17.03 14.59
C ALA A 234 -13.01 -16.88 13.07
N VAL A 235 -14.14 -17.10 12.39
CA VAL A 235 -14.29 -16.93 10.95
C VAL A 235 -15.33 -15.86 10.72
N GLU A 236 -14.99 -14.93 9.83
CA GLU A 236 -15.87 -13.87 9.40
C GLU A 236 -15.85 -13.77 7.89
N ASP A 237 -16.96 -13.35 7.30
CA ASP A 237 -17.09 -13.32 5.84
C ASP A 237 -17.36 -11.91 5.35
N PHE A 238 -16.76 -11.56 4.22
CA PHE A 238 -17.04 -10.31 3.54
C PHE A 238 -16.99 -10.48 2.02
N LYS A 239 -17.49 -9.47 1.31
CA LYS A 239 -17.48 -9.43 -0.15
C LYS A 239 -17.21 -8.02 -0.65
N CYS A 240 -16.47 -7.91 -1.73
CA CYS A 240 -16.24 -6.64 -2.40
C CYS A 240 -17.37 -6.36 -3.39
N SER A 241 -18.23 -5.38 -3.10
CA SER A 241 -19.26 -4.96 -4.06
C SER A 241 -18.67 -4.00 -5.10
N SER A 242 -19.33 -3.85 -6.25
CA SER A 242 -18.95 -2.85 -7.26
C SER A 242 -18.97 -1.42 -6.71
N ARG A 243 -19.89 -1.12 -5.78
CA ARG A 243 -19.95 0.18 -5.08
C ARG A 243 -18.75 0.35 -4.14
N ASN A 244 -18.37 -0.70 -3.42
CA ASN A 244 -17.23 -0.63 -2.52
C ASN A 244 -15.94 -0.37 -3.30
N LEU A 245 -15.79 -1.02 -4.46
CA LEU A 245 -14.66 -0.79 -5.35
C LEU A 245 -14.64 0.64 -5.88
N SER A 246 -15.78 1.18 -6.35
CA SER A 246 -15.81 2.55 -6.88
C SER A 246 -15.46 3.60 -5.82
N GLU A 247 -15.96 3.44 -4.60
CA GLU A 247 -15.60 4.33 -3.47
C GLU A 247 -14.11 4.19 -3.11
N PHE A 248 -13.54 2.99 -3.20
CA PHE A 248 -12.11 2.77 -2.97
C PHE A 248 -11.24 3.47 -4.01
N GLU A 249 -11.63 3.39 -5.30
CA GLU A 249 -10.93 4.03 -6.42
C GLU A 249 -10.90 5.56 -6.32
N HIS A 250 -11.80 6.16 -5.54
CA HIS A 250 -11.77 7.60 -5.27
C HIS A 250 -10.70 8.01 -4.26
N VAL A 251 -10.31 7.13 -3.35
CA VAL A 251 -9.40 7.45 -2.23
C VAL A 251 -8.01 6.84 -2.44
N SER A 252 -7.93 5.71 -3.14
CA SER A 252 -6.68 4.99 -3.38
C SER A 252 -6.51 4.64 -4.84
N VAL A 253 -5.26 4.56 -5.27
CA VAL A 253 -4.94 4.06 -6.60
C VAL A 253 -4.95 2.54 -6.58
N VAL A 254 -5.87 1.99 -7.37
CA VAL A 254 -6.05 0.56 -7.49
C VAL A 254 -5.30 0.03 -8.72
N GLY A 255 -4.64 -1.13 -8.56
CA GLY A 255 -3.91 -1.78 -9.66
C GLY A 255 -2.50 -1.23 -9.89
N LEU A 256 -1.72 -1.05 -8.81
CA LEU A 256 -0.27 -0.82 -8.89
C LEU A 256 0.45 -1.93 -9.70
N THR A 257 -0.18 -3.10 -9.81
CA THR A 257 0.27 -4.32 -10.50
C THR A 257 -0.15 -4.41 -11.99
N GLY A 258 -0.39 -3.27 -12.65
CA GLY A 258 -0.53 -3.20 -14.11
C GLY A 258 -1.91 -3.56 -14.70
N GLU A 259 -2.80 -4.23 -13.98
CA GLU A 259 -4.17 -4.47 -14.42
C GLU A 259 -5.13 -3.38 -13.95
N ARG A 260 -5.99 -2.88 -14.85
CA ARG A 260 -7.05 -1.94 -14.47
C ARG A 260 -8.13 -2.72 -13.70
N PRO A 261 -8.32 -2.48 -12.40
CA PRO A 261 -9.24 -3.26 -11.56
C PRO A 261 -10.71 -3.04 -11.98
N SER A 262 -11.07 -1.82 -12.39
CA SER A 262 -12.41 -1.52 -12.92
C SER A 262 -12.76 -2.28 -14.22
N LYS A 263 -11.78 -2.82 -14.95
CA LYS A 263 -12.04 -3.66 -16.13
C LYS A 263 -11.99 -5.16 -15.83
N THR A 264 -11.22 -5.58 -14.83
CA THR A 264 -11.09 -6.99 -14.46
C THR A 264 -12.20 -7.46 -13.53
N GLY A 265 -12.89 -6.53 -12.85
CA GLY A 265 -13.97 -6.89 -11.92
C GLY A 265 -13.43 -7.71 -10.75
N THR A 266 -12.27 -7.31 -10.22
CA THR A 266 -11.56 -8.00 -9.15
C THR A 266 -11.41 -7.14 -7.89
N ALA A 267 -11.42 -7.78 -6.73
CA ALA A 267 -11.20 -7.15 -5.43
C ALA A 267 -9.70 -6.82 -5.25
N PRO A 268 -9.33 -5.58 -4.91
CA PRO A 268 -7.93 -5.20 -4.73
C PRO A 268 -7.32 -5.82 -3.47
N LEU A 269 -6.06 -6.28 -3.54
CA LEU A 269 -5.33 -6.82 -2.38
C LEU A 269 -5.30 -5.84 -1.19
N MET A 270 -4.97 -4.58 -1.44
CA MET A 270 -4.95 -3.54 -0.41
C MET A 270 -6.34 -3.26 0.19
N TRP A 271 -7.41 -3.38 -0.61
CA TRP A 271 -8.78 -3.27 -0.11
C TRP A 271 -9.14 -4.45 0.79
N MET A 272 -8.79 -5.68 0.37
CA MET A 272 -9.04 -6.89 1.16
C MET A 272 -8.29 -6.84 2.49
N LEU A 273 -7.03 -6.40 2.49
CA LEU A 273 -6.26 -6.24 3.72
C LEU A 273 -6.87 -5.18 4.64
N ALA A 274 -7.18 -3.98 4.12
CA ALA A 274 -7.77 -2.91 4.92
C ALA A 274 -9.16 -3.28 5.46
N ARG A 275 -9.96 -4.07 4.71
CA ARG A 275 -11.24 -4.59 5.19
C ARG A 275 -11.04 -5.65 6.27
N ALA A 276 -10.12 -6.59 6.07
CA ALA A 276 -9.83 -7.64 7.03
C ALA A 276 -9.38 -7.06 8.37
N THR A 277 -8.39 -6.18 8.37
CA THR A 277 -7.91 -5.53 9.60
C THR A 277 -8.96 -4.61 10.22
N GLY A 278 -9.75 -3.90 9.40
CA GLY A 278 -10.87 -3.10 9.86
C GLY A 278 -11.95 -3.93 10.59
N MET A 279 -12.23 -5.15 10.09
CA MET A 279 -13.14 -6.08 10.77
C MET A 279 -12.56 -6.60 12.09
N LEU A 280 -11.27 -6.92 12.13
CA LEU A 280 -10.60 -7.31 13.38
C LEU A 280 -10.67 -6.17 14.42
N GLN A 281 -10.45 -4.93 13.99
CA GLN A 281 -10.54 -3.75 14.87
C GLN A 281 -11.96 -3.57 15.42
N GLN A 282 -13.00 -3.74 14.59
CA GLN A 282 -14.40 -3.66 15.03
C GLN A 282 -14.80 -4.74 16.03
N LYS A 283 -14.18 -5.91 15.95
CA LYS A 283 -14.41 -7.05 16.84
C LYS A 283 -13.52 -7.02 18.08
N ALA A 284 -12.79 -5.92 18.31
CA ALA A 284 -11.81 -5.79 19.39
C ALA A 284 -10.76 -6.93 19.39
N ARG A 285 -10.39 -7.40 18.18
CA ARG A 285 -9.36 -8.43 17.95
C ARG A 285 -8.07 -7.83 17.41
N VAL A 286 -7.78 -6.59 17.78
CA VAL A 286 -6.53 -5.90 17.44
C VAL A 286 -5.89 -5.50 18.77
N PRO A 287 -4.61 -5.84 19.00
CA PRO A 287 -3.90 -5.43 20.20
C PRO A 287 -3.86 -3.91 20.37
N ALA A 288 -3.62 -3.46 21.60
CA ALA A 288 -3.44 -2.04 21.91
C ALA A 288 -2.22 -1.44 21.18
N LEU A 289 -2.22 -0.11 21.04
CA LEU A 289 -1.04 0.62 20.55
C LEU A 289 0.08 0.61 21.62
N PRO A 290 1.36 0.67 21.21
CA PRO A 290 1.84 0.64 19.83
C PRO A 290 1.75 -0.76 19.22
N LEU A 291 1.30 -0.85 17.97
CA LEU A 291 1.04 -2.11 17.27
C LEU A 291 1.87 -2.25 16.01
N MET A 292 2.16 -3.49 15.64
CA MET A 292 2.79 -3.89 14.39
C MET A 292 1.94 -4.94 13.70
N CYS A 293 1.64 -4.73 12.42
CA CYS A 293 0.98 -5.66 11.53
C CYS A 293 1.97 -6.09 10.45
N ASN A 294 2.27 -7.38 10.37
CA ASN A 294 3.03 -8.00 9.30
C ASN A 294 2.09 -8.81 8.43
N CYS A 295 2.08 -8.56 7.13
CA CYS A 295 1.22 -9.25 6.18
C CYS A 295 2.05 -9.74 5.00
N MET A 296 1.87 -11.00 4.65
CA MET A 296 2.42 -11.64 3.46
C MET A 296 1.28 -11.92 2.49
N PHE A 297 1.45 -11.53 1.24
CA PHE A 297 0.51 -11.86 0.17
C PHE A 297 0.94 -13.16 -0.50
N SER A 298 -0.03 -13.95 -0.97
CA SER A 298 0.26 -15.20 -1.67
C SER A 298 1.00 -14.94 -2.99
N ASP A 299 2.02 -15.76 -3.28
CA ASP A 299 2.79 -15.69 -4.52
C ASP A 299 1.94 -16.01 -5.75
N GLU A 300 0.99 -16.94 -5.58
CA GLU A 300 -0.07 -17.24 -6.54
C GLU A 300 -1.19 -16.23 -6.37
N GLN A 301 -1.00 -15.03 -6.93
CA GLN A 301 -2.01 -13.97 -6.92
C GLN A 301 -3.22 -14.35 -7.78
N VAL A 302 -4.12 -15.18 -7.23
CA VAL A 302 -5.38 -15.53 -7.87
C VAL A 302 -6.30 -14.31 -7.81
N PRO A 303 -6.75 -13.77 -8.95
CA PRO A 303 -7.64 -12.63 -8.96
C PRO A 303 -8.99 -12.99 -8.33
N VAL A 304 -9.34 -12.33 -7.22
CA VAL A 304 -10.61 -12.54 -6.53
C VAL A 304 -11.70 -11.73 -7.22
N PRO A 305 -12.72 -12.34 -7.87
CA PRO A 305 -13.79 -11.59 -8.52
C PRO A 305 -14.66 -10.82 -7.51
N LEU A 306 -15.25 -9.71 -7.96
CA LEU A 306 -16.23 -8.97 -7.18
C LEU A 306 -17.43 -9.86 -6.79
N HIS A 307 -18.08 -9.49 -5.69
CA HIS A 307 -19.24 -10.17 -5.09
C HIS A 307 -19.00 -11.61 -4.62
N LYS A 308 -17.80 -12.16 -4.84
CA LYS A 308 -17.40 -13.44 -4.28
C LYS A 308 -17.15 -13.31 -2.78
N LYS A 309 -17.44 -14.40 -2.09
CA LYS A 309 -17.23 -14.55 -0.65
C LYS A 309 -15.72 -14.62 -0.39
N ILE A 310 -15.27 -13.86 0.58
CA ILE A 310 -13.90 -13.83 1.10
C ILE A 310 -14.01 -14.15 2.58
N GLU A 311 -13.26 -15.15 3.03
CA GLU A 311 -13.27 -15.61 4.41
C GLU A 311 -12.05 -15.04 5.15
N LEU A 312 -12.29 -14.45 6.32
CA LEU A 312 -11.28 -13.98 7.26
C LEU A 312 -11.25 -14.95 8.43
N GLN A 313 -10.14 -15.67 8.54
CA GLN A 313 -9.87 -16.51 9.69
C GLN A 313 -8.95 -15.76 10.65
N SER A 314 -9.21 -15.85 11.95
CA SER A 314 -8.41 -15.16 12.97
C SER A 314 -8.27 -15.97 14.25
N TRP A 315 -7.08 -15.91 14.82
CA TRP A 315 -6.68 -16.57 16.06
C TRP A 315 -6.04 -15.53 16.97
N THR A 316 -6.28 -15.61 18.28
CA THR A 316 -5.65 -14.74 19.28
C THR A 316 -4.81 -15.57 20.23
N SER A 317 -3.86 -14.96 20.91
CA SER A 317 -3.22 -15.55 22.09
C SER A 317 -4.24 -15.81 23.20
N GLU A 318 -4.03 -16.87 23.99
CA GLU A 318 -4.83 -17.11 25.20
C GLU A 318 -4.66 -15.95 26.18
N GLU A 319 -5.72 -15.61 26.92
CA GLU A 319 -5.63 -14.71 28.08
C GLU A 319 -4.75 -15.37 29.14
N GLN A 320 -3.45 -15.08 29.13
CA GLN A 320 -2.55 -15.57 30.15
C GLN A 320 -2.78 -14.81 31.46
N SER A 321 -2.98 -15.57 32.54
CA SER A 321 -3.13 -15.06 33.89
C SER A 321 -1.92 -14.21 34.28
N GLN A 322 -2.08 -12.89 34.39
CA GLN A 322 -1.33 -11.80 35.08
C GLN A 322 0.18 -11.89 35.43
N GLN A 323 0.91 -13.00 35.21
CA GLN A 323 2.26 -13.23 35.73
C GLN A 323 3.37 -13.14 34.67
N GLN A 324 3.05 -13.11 33.38
CA GLN A 324 4.02 -12.81 32.32
C GLN A 324 3.39 -11.85 31.29
N ALA A 325 3.89 -10.61 31.27
CA ALA A 325 3.51 -9.60 30.28
C ALA A 325 4.14 -9.94 28.91
N GLN A 326 3.61 -10.96 28.24
CA GLN A 326 3.94 -11.22 26.85
C GLN A 326 3.11 -10.31 25.93
N PRO A 327 3.66 -9.87 24.79
CA PRO A 327 2.91 -9.06 23.84
C PRO A 327 1.72 -9.86 23.30
N GLU A 328 0.54 -9.24 23.27
CA GLU A 328 -0.66 -9.78 22.65
C GLU A 328 -0.42 -10.00 21.15
N VAL A 329 -0.87 -11.13 20.63
CA VAL A 329 -0.67 -11.52 19.23
C VAL A 329 -1.98 -12.00 18.64
N VAL A 330 -2.26 -11.54 17.42
CA VAL A 330 -3.39 -11.95 16.60
C VAL A 330 -2.86 -12.41 15.26
N LYS A 331 -3.15 -13.65 14.90
CA LYS A 331 -2.89 -14.19 13.56
C LYS A 331 -4.16 -14.06 12.74
N PHE A 332 -4.04 -13.73 11.46
CA PHE A 332 -5.15 -13.74 10.54
C PHE A 332 -4.76 -14.32 9.18
N ALA A 333 -5.72 -14.93 8.50
CA ALA A 333 -5.59 -15.41 7.14
C ALA A 333 -6.83 -14.99 6.35
N VAL A 334 -6.63 -14.63 5.09
CA VAL A 334 -7.71 -14.28 4.17
C VAL A 334 -7.70 -15.29 3.04
N GLU A 335 -8.84 -15.94 2.84
CA GLU A 335 -9.03 -16.97 1.83
C GLU A 335 -10.18 -16.58 0.90
N ALA A 336 -10.05 -16.95 -0.37
CA ALA A 336 -11.09 -16.77 -1.36
C ALA A 336 -11.08 -17.96 -2.33
N GLN A 337 -12.25 -18.59 -2.51
CA GLN A 337 -12.38 -19.76 -3.41
C GLN A 337 -11.38 -20.89 -3.09
N ASP A 338 -11.22 -21.20 -1.80
CA ASP A 338 -10.29 -22.22 -1.31
C ASP A 338 -8.80 -21.95 -1.61
N ALA A 339 -8.46 -20.73 -2.04
CA ALA A 339 -7.10 -20.26 -2.22
C ALA A 339 -6.71 -19.23 -1.16
N SER A 340 -5.50 -19.35 -0.62
CA SER A 340 -4.94 -18.35 0.28
C SER A 340 -4.62 -17.06 -0.49
N VAL A 341 -5.13 -15.92 0.00
CA VAL A 341 -4.89 -14.61 -0.58
C VAL A 341 -3.76 -13.90 0.17
N MET A 342 -3.81 -13.94 1.51
CA MET A 342 -2.78 -13.35 2.38
C MET A 342 -2.86 -13.95 3.78
N THR A 343 -1.73 -13.87 4.50
CA THR A 343 -1.64 -14.23 5.92
C THR A 343 -0.89 -13.12 6.65
N GLY A 344 -1.29 -12.83 7.88
CA GLY A 344 -0.62 -11.83 8.68
C GLY A 344 -0.70 -12.05 10.18
N ILE A 345 0.09 -11.24 10.88
CA ILE A 345 0.22 -11.21 12.32
C ILE A 345 0.14 -9.77 12.77
N ILE A 346 -0.71 -9.49 13.76
CA ILE A 346 -0.78 -8.22 14.47
C ILE A 346 -0.30 -8.45 15.89
N ARG A 347 0.59 -7.60 16.40
CA ARG A 347 1.12 -7.71 17.76
C ARG A 347 1.37 -6.35 18.38
N THR A 348 1.40 -6.29 19.70
CA THR A 348 2.00 -5.14 20.36
C THR A 348 3.51 -5.12 20.14
N VAL A 349 4.08 -3.93 19.95
CA VAL A 349 5.53 -3.72 19.99
C VAL A 349 5.92 -3.31 21.41
N GLY A 350 6.94 -3.95 21.98
CA GLY A 350 7.38 -3.71 23.37
C GLY A 350 8.07 -2.35 23.58
N TRP A 351 7.69 -1.33 22.83
CA TRP A 351 8.18 0.04 22.97
C TRP A 351 7.29 0.75 23.96
N ASN A 352 7.78 0.96 25.18
CA ASN A 352 7.13 1.81 26.16
C ASN A 352 7.56 3.25 25.88
N PHE A 353 6.64 4.11 25.44
CA PHE A 353 6.88 5.54 25.48
C PHE A 353 7.00 5.94 26.95
N VAL A 354 8.17 6.47 27.34
CA VAL A 354 8.32 7.12 28.65
C VAL A 354 7.54 8.41 28.55
N ASN A 355 6.38 8.47 29.19
CA ASN A 355 5.70 9.74 29.40
C ASN A 355 6.57 10.54 30.37
N ASP A 356 7.29 11.52 29.86
CA ASP A 356 7.86 12.57 30.72
C ASP A 356 6.66 13.35 31.28
N SER A 357 6.28 13.02 32.51
CA SER A 357 5.24 13.68 33.31
C SER A 357 5.70 15.03 33.84
#